data_AF-A0A2U3AJ00-F1
#
_entry.id   AF-A0A2U3AJ00-F1
#
_cell.length_a   1.000
_cell.length_b   1.000
_cell.length_c   1.000
_cell.angle_alpha   90.00
_cell.angle_beta   90.00
_cell.angle_gamma   90.00
#
_symmetry.space_group_name_H-M   'P 1'
#
loop_
_entity.id
_entity.type
_entity.pdbx_description
1 polymer ?
#
loop_
_entity_poly.entity_id
_entity_poly.type
_entity_poly.pdbx_seq_one_letter_code
_entity_poly.pdbx_strand_id
1 'polypeptide(L)' 'MQARYYNPTNGAFLALDPHPGDGDEPLSQNGYSYANGNPVMNVDPNGEKSLKSRIRSSVKKHLNGFRIL' A
#
# COMPACT_ATOMS: atom_id res chain seq x y z
N MET A 1 -0.75 -4.59 -16.62
CA MET A 1 -2.07 -3.97 -16.90
C MET A 1 -2.61 -3.39 -15.60
N GLN A 2 -3.47 -2.38 -15.66
CA GLN A 2 -4.14 -1.80 -14.49
C GLN A 2 -5.33 -2.68 -14.11
N ALA A 3 -5.36 -3.23 -12.90
CA ALA A 3 -6.44 -4.10 -12.45
C ALA A 3 -7.70 -3.29 -12.04
N ARG A 4 -7.50 -2.13 -11.41
CA ARG A 4 -8.59 -1.25 -10.94
C ARG A 4 -8.23 0.22 -11.10
N TYR A 5 -9.24 1.05 -11.33
CA TYR A 5 -9.10 2.52 -11.37
C TYR A 5 -9.29 3.11 -9.97
N TYR A 6 -8.38 3.99 -9.57
CA TYR A 6 -8.39 4.67 -8.28
C TYR A 6 -9.00 6.07 -8.40
N ASN A 7 -9.88 6.44 -7.47
CA ASN A 7 -10.41 7.79 -7.34
C ASN A 7 -9.70 8.53 -6.19
N PRO A 8 -8.82 9.51 -6.48
CA PRO A 8 -8.08 10.23 -5.45
C PRO A 8 -8.96 11.13 -4.59
N THR A 9 -10.11 11.60 -5.10
CA THR A 9 -11.05 12.44 -4.34
C THR A 9 -11.67 11.68 -3.18
N ASN A 10 -11.98 10.40 -3.41
CA ASN A 10 -12.66 9.54 -2.44
C ASN A 10 -11.70 8.63 -1.66
N GLY A 11 -10.44 8.52 -2.09
CA GLY A 11 -9.45 7.66 -1.45
C GLY A 11 -9.69 6.16 -1.64
N ALA A 12 -10.39 5.75 -2.71
CA ALA A 12 -10.81 4.37 -2.92
C ALA A 12 -10.78 3.94 -4.39
N PHE A 13 -10.77 2.63 -4.64
CA PHE A 13 -10.98 2.08 -5.98
C PHE A 13 -12.43 2.23 -6.44
N LEU A 14 -12.62 2.36 -7.75
CA LEU A 14 -13.93 2.46 -8.39
C LEU A 14 -14.63 1.10 -8.58
N ALA A 15 -13.88 0.01 -8.44
CA ALA A 15 -14.37 -1.35 -8.58
C ALA A 15 -13.90 -2.22 -7.40
N LEU A 16 -14.74 -3.19 -7.04
CA LEU A 16 -14.42 -4.18 -6.01
C LEU A 16 -13.24 -5.05 -6.47
N ASP A 17 -12.33 -5.35 -5.54
CA ASP A 17 -11.29 -6.36 -5.74
C ASP A 17 -11.91 -7.75 -6.00
N PRO A 18 -11.53 -8.47 -7.06
CA PRO A 18 -11.91 -9.88 -7.20
C PRO A 18 -11.22 -10.78 -6.17
N HIS A 19 -10.11 -10.35 -5.56
CA HIS A 19 -9.50 -11.04 -4.44
C HIS A 19 -10.31 -10.75 -3.16
N PRO A 20 -10.84 -11.77 -2.46
CA PRO A 20 -11.63 -11.56 -1.25
C PRO A 20 -10.82 -11.00 -0.07
N GLY A 21 -9.49 -10.94 -0.19
CA GLY A 21 -8.58 -10.59 0.90
C GLY A 21 -8.09 -11.83 1.65
N ASP A 22 -7.13 -11.61 2.54
CA ASP A 22 -6.46 -12.64 3.33
C ASP A 22 -7.11 -12.72 4.73
N GLY A 23 -7.33 -13.95 5.24
CA GLY A 23 -8.05 -14.17 6.50
C GLY A 23 -7.32 -13.63 7.74
N ASP A 24 -5.99 -13.55 7.68
CA ASP A 24 -5.15 -13.00 8.75
C ASP A 24 -4.93 -11.48 8.63
N GLU A 25 -5.46 -10.86 7.57
CA GLU A 25 -5.34 -9.41 7.33
C GLU A 25 -6.74 -8.78 7.16
N PRO A 26 -7.45 -8.46 8.25
CA PRO A 26 -8.84 -7.98 8.20
C PRO A 26 -9.06 -6.75 7.31
N LEU A 27 -8.06 -5.88 7.18
CA LEU A 27 -8.15 -4.70 6.31
C LEU A 27 -8.22 -5.06 4.82
N SER A 28 -7.59 -6.16 4.41
CA SER A 28 -7.61 -6.63 3.01
C SER A 28 -9.00 -7.08 2.56
N GLN A 29 -9.91 -7.37 3.51
CA GLN A 29 -11.30 -7.72 3.24
C GLN A 29 -12.11 -6.52 2.71
N ASN A 30 -11.61 -5.29 2.87
CA ASN A 30 -12.18 -4.13 2.20
C ASN A 30 -11.64 -4.04 0.76
N GLY A 31 -12.38 -4.65 -0.17
CA GLY A 31 -12.04 -4.70 -1.60
C GLY A 31 -12.04 -3.35 -2.34
N TYR A 32 -12.33 -2.22 -1.68
CA TYR A 32 -12.21 -0.88 -2.26
C TYR A 32 -11.01 -0.09 -1.72
N SER A 33 -10.32 -0.62 -0.72
CA SER A 33 -9.25 0.11 -0.03
C SER A 33 -8.01 0.30 -0.91
N TYR A 34 -7.52 1.54 -1.00
CA TYR A 34 -6.21 1.82 -1.59
C TYR A 34 -5.11 1.71 -0.54
N ALA A 35 -3.96 1.17 -0.91
CA ALA A 35 -2.75 1.17 -0.07
C ALA A 35 -2.98 0.57 1.35
N ASN A 36 -3.89 -0.41 1.48
CA ASN A 36 -4.32 -1.01 2.75
C ASN A 36 -4.77 0.06 3.78
N GLY A 37 -5.46 1.11 3.31
CA GLY A 37 -5.93 2.23 4.14
C GLY A 37 -4.84 3.20 4.60
N ASN A 38 -3.58 3.01 4.19
CA ASN A 38 -2.47 3.86 4.61
C ASN A 38 -1.62 4.34 3.42
N PRO A 39 -2.14 5.30 2.62
CA PRO A 39 -1.42 5.85 1.46
C PRO A 39 -0.18 6.68 1.82
N VAL A 40 0.00 7.05 3.09
CA VAL A 40 1.21 7.74 3.56
C VAL A 40 2.40 6.78 3.58
N MET A 41 2.15 5.52 3.95
CA MET A 41 3.20 4.52 4.13
C MET A 41 3.26 3.49 3.01
N ASN A 42 2.18 3.33 2.24
CA ASN A 42 2.04 2.30 1.23
C ASN A 42 1.56 2.89 -0.12
N VAL A 43 1.78 2.13 -1.19
CA VAL A 43 1.35 2.44 -2.55
C VAL A 43 0.87 1.14 -3.20
N ASP A 44 -0.24 1.19 -3.92
CA ASP A 44 -0.68 0.10 -4.82
C ASP A 44 -0.47 0.53 -6.29
N PRO A 45 0.60 0.05 -6.97
CA PRO A 45 1.00 0.59 -8.27
C PRO A 45 0.09 0.19 -9.44
N ASN A 46 -0.53 -0.98 -9.37
CA ASN A 46 -1.33 -1.56 -10.46
C ASN A 46 -2.79 -1.81 -10.06
N GLY A 47 -3.15 -1.56 -8.79
CA GLY A 47 -4.48 -1.81 -8.25
C GLY A 47 -4.70 -3.27 -7.86
N GLU A 48 -3.64 -4.02 -7.54
CA GLU A 48 -3.73 -5.42 -7.10
C GLU A 48 -3.28 -5.60 -5.65
N LYS A 49 -2.20 -4.92 -5.25
CA LYS A 49 -1.62 -5.12 -3.92
C LYS A 49 -0.89 -3.90 -3.41
N SER A 50 -1.17 -3.59 -2.15
CA SER A 50 -0.46 -2.58 -1.37
C SER A 50 0.99 -3.00 -1.08
N LEU A 51 1.94 -2.11 -1.39
CA LEU A 51 3.37 -2.26 -1.13
C LEU A 51 3.86 -1.11 -0.23
N LYS A 52 4.83 -1.38 0.65
CA LYS A 52 5.45 -0.31 1.44
C LYS A 52 6.21 0.67 0.55
N SER A 53 5.96 1.96 0.75
CA SER A 53 6.68 3.03 0.08
C SER A 53 8.16 3.01 0.44
N ARG A 54 9.03 3.22 -0.56
CA ARG A 54 10.49 3.17 -0.44
C ARG A 54 11.08 4.38 0.31
N ILE A 55 10.27 5.34 0.73
CA ILE A 55 10.72 6.62 1.33
C ILE A 55 11.56 6.40 2.61
N ARG A 56 11.29 5.34 3.39
CA ARG A 56 12.07 5.06 4.62
C ARG A 56 13.37 4.30 4.41
N SER A 57 13.55 3.60 3.28
CA SER A 57 14.69 2.69 3.08
C SER A 57 16.02 3.43 2.95
N SER A 58 16.01 4.62 2.33
CA SER A 58 17.22 5.42 2.12
C SER A 58 17.72 6.07 3.42
N VAL A 59 16.80 6.65 4.21
CA VAL A 59 17.11 7.28 5.51
C VAL A 59 17.59 6.23 6.51
N LYS A 60 16.92 5.08 6.62
CA LYS A 60 17.30 4.01 7.56
C LYS A 60 18.64 3.36 7.20
N LYS A 61 18.96 3.24 5.90
CA LYS A 61 20.27 2.75 5.43
C LYS A 61 21.40 3.70 5.84
N HIS A 62 21.16 5.01 5.79
CA HIS A 62 22.14 6.01 6.20
C HIS A 62 22.33 6.06 7.73
N LEU A 63 21.25 5.93 8.50
CA LEU A 63 21.30 5.93 9.97
C LEU A 63 21.95 4.67 10.56
N ASN A 64 21.74 3.50 9.96
CA ASN A 64 22.37 2.25 10.43
C ASN A 64 23.87 2.16 10.15
N GLY A 65 24.40 2.97 9.21
CA GLY A 65 25.83 3.09 8.93
C GLY A 65 26.57 4.07 9.85
N PHE A 66 25.84 4.85 10.66
CA PHE A 66 26.35 5.87 11.58
C PHE A 66 26.33 5.42 13.05
N ARG A 67 26.43 4.10 13.32
CA ARG A 67 26.69 3.62 14.68
C ARG A 67 28.15 3.98 15.04
N ILE A 68 28.30 5.14 15.66
CA ILE A 68 29.54 5.55 16.34
C ILE A 68 29.72 4.56 17.52
N LEU A 69 30.96 4.12 17.73
CA LEU A 69 31.40 3.24 18.83
C LEU A 69 30.85 3.68 20.19
#